data_AF-A0A183UER5-F1
#
_entry.id   AF-A0A183UER5-F1
#
_cell.length_a   1.000
_cell.length_b   1.000
_cell.length_c   1.000
_cell.angle_alpha   90.00
_cell.angle_beta   90.00
_cell.angle_gamma   90.00
#
_symmetry.space_group_name_H-M   'P 1'
#
loop_
_entity.id
_entity.type
_entity.pdbx_description
1 polymer ?
#
loop_
_entity_poly.entity_id
_entity_poly.type
_entity_poly.pdbx_seq_one_letter_code
_entity_poly.pdbx_strand_id
1 'polypeptide(L)'
;MKVNAEWRRKETIAHGIPRACVSHGLRRALWFLVLFCCVAAFILQAIQIVDKFLRHDIIVSVELRFERIPFPSVTVCNLNPYKNSLAREMGSVKDTVSEVLLERSIAMP
;
A
#
# COMPACT_ATOMS: atom_id res chain seq x y z
N MET A 1 7.91 44.18 -36.45
CA MET A 1 8.04 43.27 -35.29
C MET A 1 7.11 42.04 -35.30
N LYS A 2 6.28 41.78 -36.32
CA LYS A 2 5.36 40.61 -36.33
C LYS A 2 5.99 39.30 -36.84
N VAL A 3 7.01 39.38 -37.70
CA VAL A 3 7.65 38.21 -38.34
C VAL A 3 8.29 37.24 -37.34
N ASN A 4 8.85 37.73 -36.22
CA ASN A 4 9.65 36.90 -35.30
C ASN A 4 8.81 36.01 -34.37
N ALA A 5 7.55 36.36 -34.13
CA ALA A 5 6.65 35.62 -33.25
C ALA A 5 5.92 34.48 -33.97
N GLU A 6 5.87 34.53 -35.30
CA GLU A 6 5.14 33.55 -36.11
C GLU A 6 5.98 32.28 -36.36
N TRP A 7 7.29 32.42 -36.62
CA TRP A 7 8.20 31.27 -36.75
C TRP A 7 8.29 30.45 -35.46
N ARG A 8 8.44 31.13 -34.31
CA ARG A 8 8.54 30.48 -32.99
C ARG A 8 7.27 29.72 -32.59
N ARG A 9 6.11 30.09 -33.14
CA ARG A 9 4.81 29.48 -32.80
C ARG A 9 4.57 28.17 -33.54
N LYS A 10 5.13 27.99 -34.74
CA LYS A 10 4.98 26.76 -35.54
C LYS A 10 5.93 25.65 -35.06
N GLU A 11 7.03 26.00 -34.39
CA GLU A 11 8.05 25.07 -33.88
C GLU A 11 7.92 24.76 -32.38
N THR A 12 6.69 24.81 -31.83
CA THR A 12 6.47 24.37 -30.46
C THR A 12 6.12 22.89 -30.41
N ILE A 13 6.75 22.17 -29.48
CA ILE A 13 6.40 20.78 -29.15
C ILE A 13 4.99 20.72 -28.51
N ALA A 14 4.51 21.83 -27.95
CA ALA A 14 3.19 21.93 -27.34
C ALA A 14 2.09 22.05 -28.41
N HIS A 15 1.56 20.90 -28.84
CA HIS A 15 0.58 20.76 -29.92
C HIS A 15 -0.70 21.62 -29.78
N GLY A 16 -1.07 22.06 -28.56
CA GLY A 16 -2.26 22.88 -28.31
C GLY A 16 -2.09 24.38 -28.56
N ILE A 17 -0.87 24.92 -28.40
CA ILE A 17 -0.60 26.37 -28.48
C ILE A 17 -0.85 26.94 -29.89
N PRO A 18 -0.45 26.30 -31.00
CA PRO A 18 -0.72 26.81 -32.34
C PRO A 18 -2.22 26.87 -32.65
N ARG A 19 -3.01 25.89 -32.17
CA ARG A 19 -4.46 25.81 -32.43
C ARG A 19 -5.26 26.84 -31.63
N ALA A 20 -4.85 27.11 -30.39
CA ALA A 20 -5.44 28.15 -29.54
C ALA A 20 -5.15 29.57 -30.05
N CYS A 21 -3.97 29.80 -30.65
CA CYS A 21 -3.58 31.13 -31.13
C CYS A 21 -4.02 31.48 -32.56
N VAL A 22 -4.33 30.49 -33.41
CA VAL A 22 -4.72 30.70 -34.83
C VAL A 22 -6.24 30.75 -35.02
N SER A 23 -7.02 30.25 -34.07
CA SER A 23 -8.49 30.27 -34.16
C SER A 23 -9.11 31.60 -33.72
N HIS A 24 -10.29 31.91 -34.26
CA HIS A 24 -11.04 33.15 -33.98
C HIS A 24 -12.39 32.85 -33.32
N GLY A 25 -12.92 33.80 -32.54
CA GLY A 25 -14.24 33.74 -31.90
C GLY A 25 -14.40 32.56 -30.93
N LEU A 26 -15.55 31.88 -30.98
CA LEU A 26 -15.89 30.74 -30.10
C LEU A 26 -14.91 29.58 -30.20
N ARG A 27 -14.35 29.32 -31.39
CA ARG A 27 -13.37 28.26 -31.60
C ARG A 27 -12.08 28.52 -30.81
N ARG A 28 -11.70 29.80 -30.65
CA ARG A 28 -10.56 30.21 -29.82
C ARG A 28 -10.81 29.89 -28.36
N ALA A 29 -11.97 30.28 -27.83
CA ALA A 29 -12.36 29.98 -26.45
C ALA A 29 -12.35 28.47 -26.18
N LEU A 30 -12.85 27.66 -27.11
CA LEU A 30 -12.83 26.20 -26.99
C LEU A 30 -11.41 25.63 -26.92
N TRP A 31 -10.48 26.10 -27.77
CA TRP A 31 -9.09 25.62 -27.72
C TRP A 31 -8.38 26.04 -26.43
N PHE A 32 -8.66 27.23 -25.89
CA PHE A 32 -8.14 27.64 -24.58
C PHE A 32 -8.73 26.81 -23.44
N LEU A 33 -10.04 26.51 -23.49
CA LEU A 33 -10.69 25.63 -22.52
C LEU A 33 -10.04 24.24 -22.53
N VAL A 34 -9.87 23.64 -23.70
CA VAL A 34 -9.23 22.32 -23.84
C VAL A 34 -7.80 22.35 -23.33
N LEU A 35 -7.02 23.36 -23.70
CA LEU A 35 -5.64 23.51 -23.21
C LEU A 35 -5.60 23.64 -21.67
N PHE A 36 -6.48 24.45 -21.11
CA PHE A 36 -6.57 24.63 -19.66
C PHE A 36 -6.97 23.33 -18.95
N CYS A 37 -7.96 22.62 -19.46
CA CYS A 37 -8.37 21.31 -18.93
C CYS A 37 -7.20 20.29 -18.97
N CYS A 38 -6.45 20.23 -20.06
CA CYS A 38 -5.27 19.36 -20.15
C CYS A 38 -4.19 19.73 -19.13
N VAL A 39 -3.90 21.02 -18.95
CA VAL A 39 -2.93 21.48 -17.96
C VAL A 39 -3.41 21.18 -16.54
N ALA A 40 -4.68 21.41 -16.24
CA ALA A 40 -5.26 21.09 -14.93
C ALA A 40 -5.18 19.57 -14.65
N ALA A 41 -5.55 18.73 -15.61
CA ALA A 41 -5.45 17.28 -15.47
C ALA A 41 -4.00 16.82 -15.25
N PHE A 42 -3.04 17.40 -15.98
CA PHE A 42 -1.62 17.13 -15.79
C PHE A 42 -1.14 17.50 -14.39
N ILE A 43 -1.51 18.68 -13.88
CA ILE A 43 -1.15 19.11 -12.51
C ILE A 43 -1.74 18.15 -11.47
N LEU A 44 -3.01 17.77 -11.62
CA LEU A 44 -3.66 16.82 -10.71
C LEU A 44 -2.94 15.45 -10.72
N GLN A 45 -2.59 14.92 -11.89
CA GLN A 45 -1.81 13.68 -11.98
C GLN A 45 -0.41 13.83 -11.36
N ALA A 46 0.28 14.94 -11.62
CA ALA A 46 1.61 15.18 -11.06
C ALA A 46 1.56 15.21 -9.52
N ILE A 47 0.54 15.86 -8.92
CA ILE A 47 0.33 15.86 -7.47
C ILE A 47 0.12 14.43 -6.96
N GLN A 48 -0.73 13.63 -7.61
CA GLN A 48 -0.97 12.24 -7.22
C GLN A 48 0.29 11.37 -7.28
N ILE A 49 1.12 11.56 -8.31
CA ILE A 49 2.38 10.83 -8.47
C ILE A 49 3.37 11.23 -7.37
N VAL A 50 3.49 12.53 -7.08
CA VAL A 50 4.36 13.02 -6.01
C VAL A 50 3.91 12.53 -4.65
N ASP A 51 2.60 12.59 -4.35
CA ASP A 51 2.04 12.08 -3.09
C ASP A 51 2.30 10.57 -2.95
N LYS A 52 2.06 9.80 -4.02
CA LYS A 52 2.37 8.35 -4.04
C LYS A 52 3.86 8.06 -3.83
N PHE A 53 4.75 8.90 -4.36
CA PHE A 53 6.18 8.78 -4.15
C PHE A 53 6.59 9.06 -2.70
N LEU A 54 6.03 10.13 -2.09
CA LEU A 54 6.31 10.54 -0.72
C LEU A 54 5.72 9.59 0.34
N ARG A 55 4.68 8.82 -0.01
CA ARG A 55 4.12 7.78 0.87
C ARG A 55 5.05 6.59 1.08
N HIS A 56 6.12 6.45 0.28
CA HIS A 56 7.09 5.36 0.38
C HIS A 56 6.44 3.97 0.43
N ASP A 57 5.34 3.78 -0.31
CA ASP A 57 4.63 2.52 -0.34
C ASP A 57 5.55 1.41 -0.92
N ILE A 58 5.80 0.37 -0.11
CA ILE A 58 6.61 -0.77 -0.52
C ILE A 58 5.70 -1.74 -1.28
N ILE A 59 5.90 -1.85 -2.60
CA ILE A 59 5.25 -2.86 -3.42
C ILE A 59 6.04 -4.17 -3.26
N VAL A 60 5.58 -5.05 -2.39
CA VAL A 60 6.11 -6.42 -2.29
C VAL A 60 5.53 -7.29 -3.41
N SER A 61 6.39 -7.73 -4.32
CA SER A 61 6.04 -8.72 -5.34
C SER A 61 6.24 -10.12 -4.76
N VAL A 62 5.15 -10.88 -4.59
CA VAL A 62 5.20 -12.27 -4.14
C VAL A 62 5.39 -13.16 -5.37
N GLU A 63 6.63 -13.61 -5.58
CA GLU A 63 6.93 -14.62 -6.60
C GLU A 63 7.00 -16.00 -5.97
N LEU A 64 6.27 -16.97 -6.53
CA LEU A 64 6.21 -18.34 -6.02
C LEU A 64 7.37 -19.15 -6.62
N ARG A 65 8.47 -19.24 -5.88
CA ARG A 65 9.64 -20.04 -6.24
C ARG A 65 9.51 -21.45 -5.67
N PHE A 66 9.49 -22.46 -6.55
CA PHE A 66 9.49 -23.87 -6.16
C PHE A 66 10.93 -24.36 -5.96
N GLU A 67 11.49 -24.09 -4.78
CA GLU A 67 12.78 -24.63 -4.37
C GLU A 67 12.60 -25.67 -3.25
N ARG A 68 13.51 -26.65 -3.16
CA ARG A 68 13.54 -27.61 -2.07
C ARG A 68 14.01 -26.90 -0.79
N ILE A 69 13.07 -26.38 -0.02
CA ILE A 69 13.35 -25.79 1.29
C ILE A 69 13.57 -26.87 2.37
N PRO A 70 14.41 -26.60 3.40
CA PRO A 70 14.57 -27.51 4.52
C PRO A 70 13.25 -27.68 5.27
N PHE A 71 13.00 -28.89 5.77
CA PHE A 71 11.82 -29.15 6.59
C PHE A 71 11.87 -28.27 7.85
N PRO A 72 10.77 -27.58 8.21
CA PRO A 72 10.76 -26.66 9.34
C PRO A 72 10.95 -27.40 10.66
N SER A 73 11.42 -26.69 11.68
CA SER A 73 11.42 -27.24 13.03
C SER A 73 9.98 -27.36 13.52
N VAL A 74 9.56 -28.60 13.81
CA VAL A 74 8.25 -28.89 14.39
C VAL A 74 8.43 -29.05 15.88
N THR A 75 7.90 -28.11 16.67
CA THR A 75 7.87 -28.22 18.13
C THR A 75 6.49 -28.68 18.55
N VAL A 76 6.41 -29.84 19.20
CA VAL A 76 5.17 -30.36 19.79
C VAL A 76 5.23 -30.12 21.29
N CYS A 77 4.30 -29.31 21.80
CA CYS A 77 4.15 -29.07 23.23
C CYS A 77 2.95 -29.84 23.77
N ASN A 78 3.11 -30.46 24.94
CA ASN A 78 1.97 -30.95 25.70
C ASN A 78 1.17 -29.74 26.21
N LEU A 79 -0.16 -29.74 26.00
CA LEU A 79 -1.06 -28.70 26.52
C LEU A 79 -1.14 -28.71 28.04
N ASN A 80 -0.72 -29.80 28.67
CA ASN A 80 -0.61 -29.88 30.10
C ASN A 80 0.74 -29.30 30.58
N PRO A 81 0.75 -28.14 31.27
CA PRO A 81 1.98 -27.47 31.70
C PRO A 81 2.71 -28.17 32.84
N TYR A 82 2.04 -29.08 33.58
CA TYR A 82 2.63 -29.74 34.74
C TYR A 82 2.41 -31.26 34.72
N LYS A 83 3.48 -32.02 34.88
CA LYS A 83 3.36 -33.47 35.09
C LYS A 83 2.79 -33.73 36.48
N ASN A 84 1.64 -34.40 36.58
CA ASN A 84 0.94 -34.65 37.85
C ASN A 84 1.84 -35.27 38.93
N SER A 85 2.73 -36.18 38.56
CA SER A 85 3.69 -36.79 39.49
C SER A 85 4.64 -35.77 40.15
N LEU A 86 5.10 -34.76 39.39
CA LEU A 86 6.04 -33.74 39.86
C LEU A 86 5.32 -32.56 40.55
N ALA A 87 4.12 -32.22 40.06
CA ALA A 87 3.29 -31.17 40.65
C ALA A 87 2.89 -31.47 42.10
N ARG A 88 2.74 -32.75 42.45
CA ARG A 88 2.39 -33.19 43.81
C ARG A 88 3.57 -33.16 44.79
N GLU A 89 4.80 -33.12 44.28
CA GLU A 89 6.04 -33.14 45.07
C GLU A 89 6.51 -31.72 45.42
N MET A 90 6.30 -30.75 44.53
CA MET A 90 6.57 -29.34 44.79
C MET A 90 5.39 -28.66 45.51
N GLY A 91 5.58 -28.32 46.79
CA GLY A 91 4.54 -27.74 47.64
C GLY A 91 3.82 -26.52 47.03
N SER A 92 4.59 -25.58 46.44
CA SER A 92 4.01 -24.38 45.81
C SER A 92 3.21 -24.67 44.53
N VAL A 93 3.51 -25.75 43.80
CA VAL A 93 2.82 -26.12 42.56
C VAL A 93 1.58 -26.95 42.87
N LYS A 94 1.60 -27.72 43.95
CA LYS A 94 0.50 -28.56 44.39
C LYS A 94 -0.76 -27.75 44.66
N ASP A 95 -0.63 -26.64 45.39
CA ASP A 95 -1.76 -25.79 45.76
C ASP A 95 -2.39 -25.14 44.52
N THR A 96 -1.57 -24.62 43.60
CA THR A 96 -2.02 -24.04 42.33
C THR A 96 -2.64 -25.08 41.39
N VAL A 97 -2.09 -26.29 41.29
CA VAL A 97 -2.64 -27.36 40.44
C VAL A 97 -3.97 -27.87 41.00
N SER A 98 -4.13 -27.95 42.32
CA SER A 98 -5.40 -28.31 42.96
C SER A 98 -6.49 -27.27 42.71
N GLU A 99 -6.14 -25.98 42.80
CA GLU A 99 -7.06 -24.87 42.48
C GLU A 99 -7.47 -24.88 41.00
N VAL A 100 -6.50 -25.02 40.08
CA VAL A 100 -6.76 -25.10 38.63
C VAL A 100 -7.58 -26.34 38.24
N LEU A 101 -7.39 -27.48 38.91
CA LEU A 101 -8.19 -28.68 38.66
C LEU A 101 -9.64 -28.51 39.11
N LEU A 102 -9.90 -27.83 40.23
CA LEU A 102 -11.26 -27.52 40.69
C LEU A 102 -11.95 -26.53 39.74
N GLU A 103 -11.26 -25.48 39.33
CA GLU A 103 -11.75 -24.53 38.32
C GLU A 103 -12.09 -25.25 37.00
N ARG A 104 -11.23 -26.17 36.54
CA ARG A 104 -11.49 -26.99 35.35
C ARG A 104 -12.67 -27.96 35.50
N SER A 105 -12.95 -28.44 36.71
CA SER A 105 -14.12 -29.30 36.99
C SER A 105 -15.44 -28.53 37.03
N ILE A 106 -15.43 -27.25 37.36
CA ILE A 106 -16.63 -26.39 37.39
C ILE A 106 -16.91 -25.77 36.01
N ALA A 107 -15.87 -25.51 35.21
CA ALA A 107 -15.97 -24.84 33.92
C ALA A 107 -16.36 -25.76 32.73
N MET A 108 -16.57 -27.06 32.94
CA MET A 108 -17.12 -27.98 31.92
C MET A 108 -18.44 -28.59 32.41
N PRO A 109 -19.60 -28.04 32.02
CA PRO A 109 -20.87 -28.77 32.06
C PRO A 109 -20.99 -29.81 30.94
#